data_AF-A0A3M0W748-F1
#
_entry.id   AF-A0A3M0W748-F1
#
_cell.length_a   1.000
_cell.length_b   1.000
_cell.length_c   1.000
_cell.angle_alpha   90.00
_cell.angle_beta   90.00
_cell.angle_gamma   90.00
#
_symmetry.space_group_name_H-M   'P 1'
#
loop_
_entity.id
_entity.type
_entity.pdbx_description
1 polymer ?
#
loop_
_entity_poly.entity_id
_entity_poly.type
_entity_poly.pdbx_seq_one_letter_code
_entity_poly.pdbx_strand_id
1 'polypeptide(L)'
;MSQLLNRVWAKVEVSQDDVNPHDWRLPSPSSYTASSKGDRSTVIPHPSVFRNALISNPGSPSAAGPNGRPIYPDISHAAVHLALLECFHALRHSAAELGIKSDSPPAPSYDFNEKRPQPEREAESQQWNLLIRLAVTRFQTWWTHLDQVFNHAAAYTHHGGHLRVVQLGKDYIPPLDVLLVWYSFMLEPEEYQRACIECQMPRLAKLCFPWPAIRDLIDFDTMTLATTRPAERLFKNLTQQSADILDYVQAPPAYTEPSELRSAIDLLTLVKKQDTFLDMAHDLLWIRSPSLVNSLERSWEAYLAAQSTDDLFFMSPRAIPFGVDLIWRTHRLYPAQYSDFRHTVSATMPPNHPFEADPDLEQSSYSEKAAASVPAPRPAWTTCLCWTCERIRDDLPAFAMPPKEAGSIDPAVSTLSAGSRPGWDRSQLSTLSSEQLQSIRDDIGFHHAVEGARRQGLPLPIRRASTGRVSSVKDSDVVKKWRPRKKEDTGTFV
;
A
#
# COMPACT_ATOMS: atom_id res chain seq x y z
N MET A 1 -49.49 23.17 -6.90
CA MET A 1 -49.03 22.48 -5.66
C MET A 1 -47.56 22.07 -5.69
N SER A 2 -46.91 21.94 -6.86
CA SER A 2 -45.47 21.58 -6.95
C SER A 2 -44.46 22.71 -6.66
N GLN A 3 -44.89 23.97 -6.58
CA GLN A 3 -44.01 25.11 -6.23
C GLN A 3 -44.03 25.50 -4.75
N LEU A 4 -44.99 24.97 -3.98
CA LEU A 4 -45.09 25.21 -2.53
C LEU A 4 -44.22 24.23 -1.71
N LEU A 5 -43.98 23.01 -2.22
CA LEU A 5 -43.10 22.04 -1.55
C LEU A 5 -41.62 22.43 -1.58
N ASN A 6 -41.16 23.09 -2.65
CA ASN A 6 -39.78 23.59 -2.74
C ASN A 6 -39.50 24.83 -1.86
N ARG A 7 -40.54 25.52 -1.37
CA ARG A 7 -40.39 26.64 -0.43
C ARG A 7 -40.42 26.23 1.04
N VAL A 8 -40.94 25.04 1.36
CA VAL A 8 -40.99 24.53 2.75
C VAL A 8 -39.68 23.81 3.14
N TRP A 9 -38.88 23.34 2.17
CA TRP A 9 -37.54 22.80 2.41
C TRP A 9 -36.42 23.85 2.40
N ALA A 10 -36.77 25.13 2.27
CA ALA A 10 -35.83 26.25 2.29
C ALA A 10 -35.64 26.89 3.68
N LYS A 11 -36.13 26.26 4.76
CA LYS A 11 -36.06 26.85 6.12
C LYS A 11 -36.00 25.84 7.28
N VAL A 12 -35.29 24.74 7.06
CA VAL A 12 -34.65 24.01 8.17
C VAL A 12 -33.19 23.89 7.76
N GLU A 13 -32.36 24.82 8.22
CA GLU A 13 -30.92 24.57 8.28
C GLU A 13 -30.73 23.42 9.27
N VAL A 14 -30.82 22.18 8.76
CA VAL A 14 -30.41 21.02 9.54
C VAL A 14 -28.93 21.24 9.82
N SER A 15 -28.60 21.41 11.11
CA SER A 15 -27.20 21.53 11.53
C SER A 15 -26.44 20.35 10.92
N GLN A 16 -25.36 20.63 10.20
CA GLN A 16 -24.54 19.58 9.58
C GLN A 16 -24.01 18.60 10.64
N ASP A 17 -23.98 19.02 11.90
CA ASP A 17 -23.58 18.24 13.08
C ASP A 17 -24.56 17.10 13.38
N ASP A 18 -25.83 17.20 12.95
CA ASP A 18 -26.85 16.15 13.12
C ASP A 18 -26.84 15.12 11.96
N VAL A 19 -26.07 15.39 10.89
CA VAL A 19 -25.99 14.54 9.69
C VAL A 19 -24.85 13.52 9.83
N ASN A 20 -25.06 12.32 9.29
CA ASN A 20 -24.00 11.30 9.22
C ASN A 20 -22.73 11.92 8.58
N PRO A 21 -21.54 11.77 9.18
CA PRO A 21 -20.33 12.39 8.65
C PRO A 21 -19.99 12.01 7.20
N HIS A 22 -20.38 10.82 6.75
CA HIS A 22 -20.20 10.40 5.35
C HIS A 22 -21.06 11.19 4.35
N ASP A 23 -22.10 11.87 4.83
CA ASP A 23 -23.06 12.64 4.04
C ASP A 23 -22.90 14.16 4.25
N TRP A 24 -21.81 14.61 4.91
CA TRP A 24 -21.53 16.03 5.13
C TRP A 24 -21.39 16.80 3.82
N ARG A 25 -21.96 18.01 3.79
CA ARG A 25 -21.70 18.98 2.72
C ARG A 25 -20.33 19.59 2.90
N LEU A 26 -19.41 19.21 2.01
CA LEU A 26 -18.07 19.77 1.94
C LEU A 26 -18.06 21.07 1.12
N PRO A 27 -17.08 21.98 1.36
CA PRO A 27 -16.91 23.15 0.53
C PRO A 27 -16.75 22.78 -0.95
N SER A 28 -17.36 23.57 -1.84
CA SER A 28 -17.28 23.37 -3.29
C SER A 28 -15.84 23.53 -3.78
N PRO A 29 -15.38 22.79 -4.80
CA PRO A 29 -14.07 23.04 -5.41
C PRO A 29 -13.86 24.51 -5.84
N SER A 30 -14.94 25.20 -6.21
CA SER A 30 -14.93 26.62 -6.58
C SER A 30 -14.59 27.59 -5.43
N SER A 31 -14.67 27.16 -4.17
CA SER A 31 -14.25 27.99 -3.02
C SER A 31 -12.74 28.10 -2.86
N TYR A 32 -11.98 27.23 -3.53
CA TYR A 32 -10.53 27.24 -3.49
C TYR A 32 -9.97 27.97 -4.71
N THR A 33 -9.00 28.86 -4.49
CA THR A 33 -8.33 29.58 -5.57
C THR A 33 -7.38 28.65 -6.33
N ALA A 34 -7.47 28.64 -7.66
CA ALA A 34 -6.51 27.95 -8.51
C ALA A 34 -5.13 28.60 -8.37
N SER A 35 -4.07 27.77 -8.43
CA SER A 35 -2.69 28.24 -8.40
C SER A 35 -2.39 29.19 -9.57
N SER A 36 -1.89 30.40 -9.26
CA SER A 36 -1.40 31.35 -10.26
C SER A 36 0.14 31.29 -10.40
N LYS A 37 0.69 31.81 -11.50
CA LYS A 37 2.14 31.88 -11.71
C LYS A 37 2.79 32.75 -10.63
N GLY A 38 3.43 32.10 -9.64
CA GLY A 38 4.12 32.76 -8.53
C GLY A 38 3.65 32.34 -7.14
N ASP A 39 2.52 31.64 -7.03
CA ASP A 39 2.02 31.15 -5.75
C ASP A 39 2.78 29.89 -5.26
N ARG A 40 2.79 29.65 -3.95
CA ARG A 40 3.27 28.40 -3.36
C ARG A 40 2.41 27.24 -3.88
N SER A 41 2.98 26.37 -4.71
CA SER A 41 2.28 25.21 -5.25
C SER A 41 1.83 24.26 -4.14
N THR A 42 0.58 23.80 -4.22
CA THR A 42 0.08 22.70 -3.38
C THR A 42 0.88 21.43 -3.68
N VAL A 43 1.48 20.83 -2.65
CA VAL A 43 2.22 19.55 -2.76
C VAL A 43 1.61 18.58 -1.76
N ILE A 44 0.90 17.57 -2.28
CA ILE A 44 0.24 16.53 -1.49
C ILE A 44 0.54 15.19 -2.17
N PRO A 45 1.18 14.22 -1.51
CA PRO A 45 1.66 14.26 -0.12
C PRO A 45 2.85 15.20 0.09
N HIS A 46 2.98 15.75 1.30
CA HIS A 46 4.11 16.63 1.60
C HIS A 46 5.43 15.83 1.65
N PRO A 47 6.53 16.29 1.02
CA PRO A 47 7.78 15.52 0.91
C PRO A 47 8.42 15.14 2.25
N SER A 48 8.07 15.82 3.35
CA SER A 48 8.59 15.49 4.67
C SER A 48 8.20 14.09 5.14
N VAL A 49 7.05 13.58 4.68
CA VAL A 49 6.52 12.27 5.09
C VAL A 49 7.43 11.12 4.64
N PHE A 50 8.26 11.31 3.62
CA PHE A 50 9.13 10.25 3.07
C PHE A 50 10.58 10.32 3.57
N ARG A 51 10.93 11.34 4.37
CA ARG A 51 12.34 11.65 4.68
C ARG A 51 13.07 10.54 5.42
N ASN A 52 12.37 9.80 6.28
CA ASN A 52 12.97 8.76 7.11
C ASN A 52 12.81 7.35 6.51
N ALA A 53 12.41 7.22 5.24
CA ALA A 53 12.41 5.95 4.53
C ALA A 53 13.85 5.55 4.15
N LEU A 54 14.63 5.21 5.16
CA LEU A 54 16.07 4.91 5.12
C LEU A 54 16.31 3.52 5.72
N ILE A 55 17.38 2.86 5.31
CA ILE A 55 17.79 1.58 5.90
C ILE A 55 19.01 1.84 6.79
N SER A 56 18.92 1.44 8.04
CA SER A 56 19.94 1.62 9.07
C SER A 56 21.11 0.69 8.80
N ASN A 57 22.29 1.15 9.17
CA ASN A 57 23.49 0.35 9.04
C ASN A 57 23.44 -0.85 10.02
N PRO A 58 23.70 -2.09 9.56
CA PRO A 58 23.75 -3.27 10.41
C PRO A 58 25.06 -3.24 11.20
N GLY A 59 24.94 -3.02 12.50
CA GLY A 59 26.05 -2.74 13.40
C GLY A 59 25.63 -1.83 14.56
N SER A 60 24.53 -1.09 14.40
CA SER A 60 23.70 -0.78 15.56
C SER A 60 23.03 -2.10 15.98
N PRO A 61 23.09 -2.50 17.25
CA PRO A 61 22.33 -3.65 17.72
C PRO A 61 20.87 -3.51 17.27
N SER A 62 20.12 -4.61 17.29
CA SER A 62 18.66 -4.58 17.40
C SER A 62 18.31 -3.86 18.72
N ALA A 63 18.56 -2.57 18.73
CA ALA A 63 18.38 -1.65 19.82
C ALA A 63 17.17 -0.88 19.38
N ALA A 64 16.09 -1.10 20.11
CA ALA A 64 14.97 -0.20 20.07
C ALA A 64 15.49 1.26 19.96
N GLY A 65 14.86 2.07 19.12
CA GLY A 65 15.16 3.49 19.05
C GLY A 65 15.10 4.13 20.44
N PRO A 66 15.52 5.39 20.61
CA PRO A 66 15.64 6.05 21.92
C PRO A 66 14.39 5.98 22.84
N ASN A 67 13.24 5.54 22.32
CA ASN A 67 11.97 5.38 23.02
C ASN A 67 11.49 3.91 23.18
N GLY A 68 12.33 2.89 22.94
CA GLY A 68 11.88 1.49 23.02
C GLY A 68 11.08 0.98 21.80
N ARG A 69 10.87 1.82 20.78
CA ARG A 69 10.24 1.42 19.51
C ARG A 69 11.20 0.64 18.61
N PRO A 70 10.76 -0.41 17.90
CA PRO A 70 11.60 -1.03 16.88
C PRO A 70 11.95 0.01 15.81
N ILE A 71 13.18 -0.05 15.29
CA ILE A 71 13.68 0.91 14.28
C ILE A 71 12.84 0.82 12.99
N TYR A 72 12.24 -0.35 12.73
CA TYR A 72 11.46 -0.64 11.54
C TYR A 72 10.12 -1.30 11.85
N PRO A 73 9.10 -1.05 11.01
CA PRO A 73 9.04 0.02 10.00
C PRO A 73 8.66 1.39 10.59
N ASP A 74 9.34 2.46 10.17
CA ASP A 74 8.89 3.85 10.40
C ASP A 74 7.69 4.22 9.49
N ILE A 75 6.86 5.18 9.91
CA ILE A 75 5.72 5.68 9.12
C ILE A 75 6.13 6.17 7.72
N SER A 76 7.37 6.65 7.55
CA SER A 76 7.89 7.06 6.24
C SER A 76 7.99 5.87 5.28
N HIS A 77 8.33 4.68 5.78
CA HIS A 77 8.36 3.47 4.97
C HIS A 77 6.96 3.07 4.55
N ALA A 78 5.99 3.12 5.47
CA ALA A 78 4.59 2.85 5.15
C ALA A 78 4.02 3.86 4.14
N ALA A 79 4.44 5.12 4.18
CA ALA A 79 4.06 6.13 3.19
C ALA A 79 4.67 5.84 1.80
N VAL A 80 5.95 5.48 1.72
CA VAL A 80 6.55 5.03 0.45
C VAL A 80 5.88 3.76 -0.05
N HIS A 81 5.51 2.85 0.85
CA HIS A 81 4.77 1.64 0.53
C HIS A 81 3.42 1.96 -0.10
N LEU A 82 2.62 2.87 0.50
CA LEU A 82 1.36 3.32 -0.12
C LEU A 82 1.58 3.89 -1.53
N ALA A 83 2.63 4.68 -1.73
CA ALA A 83 2.96 5.21 -3.06
C ALA A 83 3.35 4.10 -4.06
N LEU A 84 4.09 3.08 -3.60
CA LEU A 84 4.43 1.92 -4.43
C LEU A 84 3.19 1.07 -4.79
N LEU A 85 2.23 0.92 -3.87
CA LEU A 85 0.97 0.24 -4.15
C LEU A 85 0.18 0.95 -5.26
N GLU A 86 0.15 2.28 -5.27
CA GLU A 86 -0.43 3.04 -6.40
C GLU A 86 0.33 2.82 -7.71
N CYS A 87 1.66 2.68 -7.67
CA CYS A 87 2.44 2.34 -8.87
C CYS A 87 2.06 0.95 -9.41
N PHE A 88 1.89 -0.05 -8.54
CA PHE A 88 1.44 -1.38 -8.94
C PHE A 88 -0.01 -1.38 -9.43
N HIS A 89 -0.89 -0.57 -8.83
CA HIS A 89 -2.25 -0.39 -9.31
C HIS A 89 -2.29 0.26 -10.70
N ALA A 90 -1.45 1.26 -10.97
CA ALA A 90 -1.29 1.86 -12.29
C ALA A 90 -0.76 0.84 -13.33
N LEU A 91 0.18 -0.03 -12.95
CA LEU A 91 0.65 -1.13 -13.80
C LEU A 91 -0.49 -2.12 -14.14
N ARG A 92 -1.37 -2.41 -13.18
CA ARG A 92 -2.54 -3.27 -13.43
C ARG A 92 -3.49 -2.64 -14.45
N HIS A 93 -3.69 -1.32 -14.40
CA HIS A 93 -4.50 -0.62 -15.40
C HIS A 93 -3.83 -0.57 -16.78
N SER A 94 -2.51 -0.44 -16.86
CA SER A 94 -1.81 -0.48 -18.15
C SER A 94 -1.80 -1.88 -18.77
N ALA A 95 -2.16 -2.93 -18.03
CA ALA A 95 -2.35 -4.27 -18.60
C ALA A 95 -3.38 -4.29 -19.75
N ALA A 96 -4.34 -3.36 -19.75
CA ALA A 96 -5.29 -3.21 -20.85
C ALA A 96 -4.60 -2.90 -22.20
N GLU A 97 -3.44 -2.25 -22.17
CA GLU A 97 -2.64 -1.89 -23.34
C GLU A 97 -1.92 -3.10 -23.96
N LEU A 98 -1.84 -4.23 -23.25
CA LEU A 98 -1.25 -5.48 -23.76
C LEU A 98 -2.05 -6.10 -24.92
N GLY A 99 -3.25 -5.59 -25.21
CA GLY A 99 -3.88 -5.74 -26.53
C GLY A 99 -4.08 -7.17 -27.02
N ILE A 100 -4.30 -8.14 -26.12
CA ILE A 100 -4.57 -9.52 -26.52
C ILE A 100 -5.96 -9.57 -27.18
N LYS A 101 -6.00 -9.84 -28.49
CA LYS A 101 -7.23 -10.33 -29.13
C LYS A 101 -7.50 -11.72 -28.55
N SER A 102 -8.45 -11.82 -27.64
CA SER A 102 -8.93 -13.10 -27.14
C SER A 102 -9.62 -13.83 -28.29
N ASP A 103 -8.88 -14.69 -29.00
CA ASP A 103 -9.46 -15.70 -29.88
C ASP A 103 -10.05 -16.81 -29.00
N SER A 104 -11.10 -16.50 -28.24
CA SER A 104 -11.91 -17.54 -27.62
C SER A 104 -12.89 -18.06 -28.67
N PRO A 105 -12.86 -19.35 -29.05
CA PRO A 105 -13.90 -19.92 -29.90
C PRO A 105 -15.26 -19.79 -29.20
N PRO A 106 -16.36 -19.55 -29.95
CA PRO A 106 -17.66 -19.31 -29.35
C PRO A 106 -18.08 -20.52 -28.50
N ALA A 107 -18.14 -20.32 -27.18
CA ALA A 107 -18.58 -21.37 -26.26
C ALA A 107 -20.01 -21.79 -26.58
N PRO A 108 -20.34 -23.10 -26.55
CA PRO A 108 -21.70 -23.57 -26.77
C PRO A 108 -22.64 -22.95 -25.73
N SER A 109 -23.67 -22.27 -26.21
CA SER A 109 -24.73 -21.68 -25.41
C SER A 109 -25.51 -22.78 -24.67
N TYR A 110 -25.22 -22.97 -23.39
CA TYR A 110 -26.12 -23.65 -22.47
C TYR A 110 -26.21 -22.88 -21.14
N ASP A 111 -27.46 -22.65 -20.76
CA ASP A 111 -28.02 -22.24 -19.47
C ASP A 111 -28.22 -20.74 -19.17
N PHE A 112 -29.41 -20.44 -18.61
CA PHE A 112 -30.07 -19.13 -18.57
C PHE A 112 -30.10 -18.49 -17.18
N ASN A 113 -29.28 -18.94 -16.23
CA ASN A 113 -29.45 -18.49 -14.84
C ASN A 113 -28.19 -18.23 -14.01
N GLU A 114 -27.03 -18.03 -14.65
CA GLU A 114 -25.86 -17.48 -13.97
C GLU A 114 -25.65 -16.02 -14.37
N LYS A 115 -25.48 -15.13 -13.38
CA LYS A 115 -25.03 -13.75 -13.63
C LYS A 115 -23.64 -13.83 -14.26
N ARG A 116 -23.59 -13.85 -15.59
CA ARG A 116 -22.37 -13.80 -16.37
C ARG A 116 -21.56 -12.58 -15.89
N PRO A 117 -20.29 -12.74 -15.51
CA PRO A 117 -19.45 -11.59 -15.21
C PRO A 117 -19.44 -10.65 -16.42
N GLN A 118 -19.38 -9.35 -16.15
CA GLN A 118 -19.36 -8.37 -17.25
C GLN A 118 -18.12 -8.63 -18.11
N PRO A 119 -18.26 -8.73 -19.44
CA PRO A 119 -17.18 -9.17 -20.34
C PRO A 119 -15.92 -8.28 -20.25
N GLU A 120 -16.09 -6.99 -19.92
CA GLU A 120 -14.99 -6.04 -19.71
C GLU A 120 -14.12 -6.44 -18.50
N ARG A 121 -14.73 -6.81 -17.37
CA ARG A 121 -13.98 -7.24 -16.16
C ARG A 121 -13.27 -8.58 -16.36
N GLU A 122 -13.86 -9.47 -17.16
CA GLU A 122 -13.21 -10.73 -17.52
C GLU A 122 -11.97 -10.48 -18.39
N ALA A 123 -12.07 -9.60 -19.39
CA ALA A 123 -10.95 -9.24 -20.24
C ALA A 123 -9.81 -8.56 -19.44
N GLU A 124 -10.14 -7.60 -18.57
CA GLU A 124 -9.16 -6.96 -17.67
C GLU A 124 -8.47 -8.00 -16.77
N SER A 125 -9.24 -8.95 -16.22
CA SER A 125 -8.69 -10.04 -15.41
C SER A 125 -7.76 -10.94 -16.23
N GLN A 126 -8.11 -11.28 -17.47
CA GLN A 126 -7.27 -12.08 -18.36
C GLN A 126 -5.96 -11.37 -18.73
N GLN A 127 -6.04 -10.08 -19.09
CA GLN A 127 -4.89 -9.26 -19.42
C GLN A 127 -3.95 -9.10 -18.22
N TRP A 128 -4.51 -8.85 -17.04
CA TRP A 128 -3.75 -8.79 -15.79
C TRP A 128 -3.05 -10.12 -15.50
N ASN A 129 -3.74 -11.25 -15.69
CA ASN A 129 -3.15 -12.58 -15.55
C ASN A 129 -2.00 -12.81 -16.54
N LEU A 130 -2.12 -12.38 -17.80
CA LEU A 130 -1.01 -12.48 -18.76
C LEU A 130 0.18 -11.64 -18.29
N LEU A 131 -0.06 -10.38 -17.91
CA LEU A 131 0.99 -9.47 -17.43
C LEU A 131 1.78 -10.13 -16.29
N ILE A 132 1.08 -10.67 -15.28
CA ILE A 132 1.75 -11.32 -14.14
C ILE A 132 2.55 -12.54 -14.60
N ARG A 133 2.01 -13.37 -15.51
CA ARG A 133 2.75 -14.54 -16.03
C ARG A 133 4.05 -14.13 -16.72
N LEU A 134 4.01 -13.06 -17.52
CA LEU A 134 5.20 -12.51 -18.16
C LEU A 134 6.16 -11.94 -17.12
N ALA A 135 5.66 -11.16 -16.15
CA ALA A 135 6.46 -10.60 -15.06
C ALA A 135 7.16 -11.70 -14.25
N VAL A 136 6.50 -12.82 -13.98
CA VAL A 136 7.07 -13.99 -13.30
C VAL A 136 8.20 -14.59 -14.12
N THR A 137 8.02 -14.79 -15.43
CA THR A 137 9.10 -15.28 -16.31
C THR A 137 10.30 -14.33 -16.29
N ARG A 138 10.05 -13.01 -16.42
CA ARG A 138 11.09 -11.97 -16.38
C ARG A 138 11.83 -11.95 -15.04
N PHE A 139 11.08 -12.06 -13.93
CA PHE A 139 11.63 -12.16 -12.58
C PHE A 139 12.49 -13.40 -12.39
N GLN A 140 12.05 -14.56 -12.86
CA GLN A 140 12.82 -15.81 -12.76
C GLN A 140 14.16 -15.71 -13.49
N THR A 141 14.20 -15.10 -14.68
CA THR A 141 15.47 -14.84 -15.39
C THR A 141 16.34 -13.82 -14.64
N TRP A 142 15.75 -12.77 -14.08
CA TRP A 142 16.49 -11.79 -13.30
C TRP A 142 17.06 -12.40 -12.00
N TRP A 143 16.31 -13.29 -11.35
CA TRP A 143 16.69 -13.96 -10.10
C TRP A 143 17.99 -14.76 -10.25
N THR A 144 18.23 -15.45 -11.36
CA THR A 144 19.49 -16.19 -11.59
C THR A 144 20.72 -15.29 -11.70
N HIS A 145 20.52 -14.00 -11.96
CA HIS A 145 21.60 -13.02 -12.11
C HIS A 145 21.75 -12.13 -10.88
N LEU A 146 20.91 -12.30 -9.85
CA LEU A 146 20.91 -11.42 -8.67
C LEU A 146 22.27 -11.42 -7.95
N ASP A 147 22.99 -12.53 -7.88
CA ASP A 147 24.33 -12.56 -7.29
C ASP A 147 25.30 -11.64 -8.02
N GLN A 148 25.20 -11.55 -9.35
CA GLN A 148 26.01 -10.63 -10.16
C GLN A 148 25.64 -9.17 -9.88
N VAL A 149 24.33 -8.88 -9.77
CA VAL A 149 23.81 -7.57 -9.37
C VAL A 149 24.40 -7.14 -8.02
N PHE A 150 24.39 -8.03 -7.02
CA PHE A 150 24.94 -7.72 -5.70
C PHE A 150 26.45 -7.59 -5.69
N ASN A 151 27.17 -8.45 -6.40
CA ASN A 151 28.62 -8.35 -6.49
C ASN A 151 29.05 -7.04 -7.17
N HIS A 152 28.32 -6.63 -8.21
CA HIS A 152 28.51 -5.32 -8.83
C HIS A 152 28.19 -4.19 -7.86
N ALA A 153 27.01 -4.18 -7.23
CA ALA A 153 26.65 -3.16 -6.25
C ALA A 153 27.68 -3.05 -5.11
N ALA A 154 28.13 -4.19 -4.58
CA ALA A 154 29.18 -4.24 -3.56
C ALA A 154 30.49 -3.58 -4.01
N ALA A 155 30.93 -3.86 -5.24
CA ALA A 155 32.16 -3.31 -5.81
C ALA A 155 32.12 -1.79 -6.02
N TYR A 156 30.94 -1.20 -6.26
CA TYR A 156 30.82 0.25 -6.44
C TYR A 156 30.42 1.01 -5.17
N THR A 157 30.04 0.30 -4.10
CA THR A 157 29.73 0.91 -2.78
C THR A 157 30.96 1.15 -1.89
N HIS A 158 32.18 1.24 -2.44
CA HIS A 158 33.42 1.48 -1.68
C HIS A 158 33.45 2.84 -0.95
N HIS A 159 32.83 2.92 0.23
CA HIS A 159 33.04 3.96 1.22
C HIS A 159 33.32 3.27 2.57
N GLY A 160 34.56 3.42 3.06
CA GLY A 160 35.20 2.72 4.18
C GLY A 160 34.35 2.34 5.40
N GLY A 161 33.96 1.07 5.47
CA GLY A 161 33.37 0.44 6.67
C GLY A 161 33.51 -1.08 6.63
N HIS A 162 33.81 -1.71 7.76
CA HIS A 162 34.18 -3.12 7.88
C HIS A 162 32.99 -4.10 7.89
N LEU A 163 31.75 -3.61 7.92
CA LEU A 163 30.53 -4.45 7.93
C LEU A 163 29.70 -4.18 6.67
N ARG A 164 29.75 -5.15 5.75
CA ARG A 164 29.16 -5.07 4.40
C ARG A 164 27.72 -5.54 4.40
N VAL A 165 26.75 -4.62 4.35
CA VAL A 165 25.42 -4.92 3.83
C VAL A 165 25.21 -4.12 2.56
N VAL A 166 25.12 -4.86 1.45
CA VAL A 166 24.91 -4.30 0.12
C VAL A 166 23.43 -3.90 0.05
N GLN A 167 23.17 -2.60 0.00
CA GLN A 167 21.85 -2.07 -0.31
C GLN A 167 21.78 -1.75 -1.80
N LEU A 168 20.67 -2.09 -2.46
CA LEU A 168 20.48 -1.76 -3.87
C LEU A 168 20.11 -0.28 -4.01
N GLY A 169 20.98 0.47 -4.69
CA GLY A 169 20.67 1.83 -5.12
C GLY A 169 19.71 1.85 -6.32
N LYS A 170 19.22 3.04 -6.68
CA LYS A 170 18.27 3.25 -7.80
C LYS A 170 18.71 2.65 -9.14
N ASP A 171 20.02 2.55 -9.38
CA ASP A 171 20.60 2.02 -10.62
C ASP A 171 20.63 0.48 -10.70
N TYR A 172 20.10 -0.19 -9.67
CA TYR A 172 20.00 -1.65 -9.59
C TYR A 172 18.55 -2.15 -9.45
N ILE A 173 17.57 -1.25 -9.43
CA ILE A 173 16.16 -1.60 -9.25
C ILE A 173 15.62 -2.20 -10.55
N PRO A 174 15.00 -3.40 -10.52
CA PRO A 174 14.45 -4.01 -11.72
C PRO A 174 13.20 -3.24 -12.22
N PRO A 175 12.73 -3.52 -13.45
CA PRO A 175 11.45 -3.02 -13.95
C PRO A 175 10.28 -3.24 -12.98
N LEU A 176 9.25 -2.37 -13.05
CA LEU A 176 8.15 -2.32 -12.07
C LEU A 176 7.38 -3.65 -11.94
N ASP A 177 7.20 -4.38 -13.03
CA ASP A 177 6.54 -5.68 -13.04
C ASP A 177 7.38 -6.78 -12.36
N VAL A 178 8.70 -6.77 -12.59
CA VAL A 178 9.65 -7.66 -11.89
C VAL A 178 9.73 -7.30 -10.41
N LEU A 179 9.69 -6.00 -10.08
CA LEU A 179 9.65 -5.50 -8.71
C LEU A 179 8.37 -5.95 -7.98
N LEU A 180 7.21 -5.99 -8.67
CA LEU A 180 5.95 -6.49 -8.10
C LEU A 180 6.05 -7.97 -7.69
N VAL A 181 6.65 -8.80 -8.53
CA VAL A 181 6.88 -10.23 -8.22
C VAL A 181 7.82 -10.35 -7.03
N TRP A 182 8.94 -9.61 -7.03
CA TRP A 182 9.89 -9.63 -5.93
C TRP A 182 9.25 -9.16 -4.61
N TYR A 183 8.50 -8.07 -4.63
CA TYR A 183 7.74 -7.55 -3.50
C TYR A 183 6.78 -8.60 -2.93
N SER A 184 5.99 -9.23 -3.80
CA SER A 184 4.99 -10.23 -3.41
C SER A 184 5.65 -11.49 -2.84
N PHE A 185 6.84 -11.84 -3.33
CA PHE A 185 7.62 -12.95 -2.82
C PHE A 185 8.26 -12.66 -1.46
N MET A 186 8.85 -11.47 -1.27
CA MET A 186 9.39 -11.05 0.04
C MET A 186 8.30 -10.92 1.11
N LEU A 187 7.06 -10.66 0.70
CA LEU A 187 5.89 -10.74 1.57
C LEU A 187 5.54 -12.17 2.00
N GLU A 188 6.30 -13.22 1.67
CA GLU A 188 6.16 -14.55 2.28
C GLU A 188 7.50 -14.94 2.94
N PRO A 189 7.79 -14.50 4.18
CA PRO A 189 9.12 -14.58 4.78
C PRO A 189 9.72 -15.98 4.83
N GLU A 190 8.90 -16.98 5.16
CA GLU A 190 9.34 -18.39 5.24
C GLU A 190 9.69 -18.96 3.87
N GLU A 191 8.80 -18.75 2.87
CA GLU A 191 9.03 -19.13 1.48
C GLU A 191 10.26 -18.44 0.88
N TYR A 192 10.38 -17.13 1.10
CA TYR A 192 11.48 -16.31 0.61
C TYR A 192 12.81 -16.74 1.23
N GLN A 193 12.85 -16.96 2.54
CA GLN A 193 14.04 -17.40 3.25
C GLN A 193 14.48 -18.79 2.78
N ARG A 194 13.54 -19.74 2.64
CA ARG A 194 13.84 -21.09 2.14
C ARG A 194 14.44 -21.04 0.75
N ALA A 195 13.82 -20.30 -0.17
CA ALA A 195 14.33 -20.17 -1.54
C ALA A 195 15.72 -19.52 -1.59
N CYS A 196 15.99 -18.52 -0.73
CA CYS A 196 17.32 -17.93 -0.62
C CYS A 196 18.38 -18.95 -0.19
N ILE A 197 18.03 -19.89 0.70
CA ILE A 197 18.94 -20.96 1.16
C ILE A 197 19.14 -21.99 0.04
N GLU A 198 18.05 -22.45 -0.58
CA GLU A 198 18.08 -23.47 -1.65
C GLU A 198 18.84 -22.99 -2.88
N CYS A 199 18.69 -21.72 -3.26
CA CYS A 199 19.42 -21.09 -4.36
C CYS A 199 20.86 -20.72 -4.00
N GLN A 200 21.34 -21.04 -2.79
CA GLN A 200 22.67 -20.69 -2.28
C GLN A 200 22.97 -19.18 -2.23
N MET A 201 21.93 -18.36 -1.99
CA MET A 201 21.99 -16.91 -1.92
C MET A 201 21.69 -16.38 -0.50
N PRO A 202 22.46 -16.75 0.56
CA PRO A 202 22.14 -16.40 1.95
C PRO A 202 22.19 -14.90 2.25
N ARG A 203 22.82 -14.09 1.37
CA ARG A 203 22.83 -12.64 1.49
C ARG A 203 21.45 -12.03 1.20
N LEU A 204 20.66 -12.65 0.31
CA LEU A 204 19.31 -12.20 -0.01
C LEU A 204 18.35 -12.32 1.18
N ALA A 205 18.51 -13.34 2.00
CA ALA A 205 17.72 -13.53 3.22
C ALA A 205 17.91 -12.40 4.25
N LYS A 206 18.96 -11.58 4.12
CA LYS A 206 19.25 -10.43 5.00
C LYS A 206 19.03 -9.08 4.32
N LEU A 207 18.66 -9.08 3.04
CA LEU A 207 18.48 -7.87 2.27
C LEU A 207 17.12 -7.25 2.59
N CYS A 208 17.12 -6.02 3.07
CA CYS A 208 15.89 -5.24 3.21
C CYS A 208 15.40 -4.81 1.82
N PHE A 209 14.07 -4.68 1.67
CA PHE A 209 13.50 -4.10 0.47
C PHE A 209 14.04 -2.67 0.25
N PRO A 210 14.41 -2.27 -0.98
CA PRO A 210 15.25 -1.10 -1.24
C PRO A 210 14.46 0.23 -1.18
N TRP A 211 13.78 0.49 -0.06
CA TRP A 211 12.94 1.67 0.15
C TRP A 211 13.57 3.01 -0.21
N PRO A 212 14.86 3.29 0.08
CA PRO A 212 15.47 4.56 -0.29
C PRO A 212 15.54 4.74 -1.82
N ALA A 213 15.87 3.66 -2.54
CA ALA A 213 15.91 3.68 -3.99
C ALA A 213 14.51 3.80 -4.58
N ILE A 214 13.53 3.06 -4.06
CA ILE A 214 12.13 3.15 -4.49
C ILE A 214 11.57 4.57 -4.28
N ARG A 215 11.78 5.15 -3.10
CA ARG A 215 11.39 6.53 -2.79
C ARG A 215 11.98 7.52 -3.80
N ASP A 216 13.25 7.35 -4.16
CA ASP A 216 13.94 8.27 -5.07
C ASP A 216 13.52 8.09 -6.54
N LEU A 217 12.85 6.97 -6.89
CA LEU A 217 12.37 6.64 -8.24
C LEU A 217 10.88 6.96 -8.46
N ILE A 218 10.08 7.08 -7.41
CA ILE A 218 8.66 7.39 -7.50
C ILE A 218 8.46 8.89 -7.74
N ASP A 219 7.68 9.21 -8.77
CA ASP A 219 7.05 10.52 -8.90
C ASP A 219 5.80 10.55 -8.00
N PHE A 220 5.86 11.29 -6.89
CA PHE A 220 4.77 11.38 -5.92
C PHE A 220 3.58 12.22 -6.39
N ASP A 221 3.68 12.94 -7.51
CA ASP A 221 2.55 13.65 -8.10
C ASP A 221 1.74 12.71 -9.01
N THR A 222 2.40 11.88 -9.82
CA THR A 222 1.74 10.95 -10.74
C THR A 222 1.58 9.53 -10.19
N MET A 223 2.25 9.18 -9.10
CA MET A 223 2.37 7.81 -8.57
C MET A 223 2.89 6.82 -9.62
N THR A 224 3.93 7.24 -10.35
CA THR A 224 4.61 6.39 -11.32
C THR A 224 6.06 6.16 -10.89
N LEU A 225 6.52 4.91 -11.00
CA LEU A 225 7.93 4.55 -10.78
C LEU A 225 8.62 4.39 -12.13
N ALA A 226 9.67 5.17 -12.37
CA ALA A 226 10.49 5.07 -13.57
C ALA A 226 11.87 4.52 -13.22
N THR A 227 12.32 3.49 -13.92
CA THR A 227 13.67 2.96 -13.79
C THR A 227 14.70 3.95 -14.33
N THR A 228 15.93 3.91 -13.80
CA THR A 228 17.01 4.72 -14.38
C THR A 228 17.55 4.03 -15.64
N ARG A 229 18.07 4.81 -16.59
CA ARG A 229 18.73 4.26 -17.78
C ARG A 229 19.85 3.25 -17.43
N PRO A 230 20.68 3.46 -16.39
CA PRO A 230 21.62 2.43 -15.92
C PRO A 230 20.93 1.13 -15.48
N ALA A 231 19.85 1.22 -14.70
CA ALA A 231 19.09 0.04 -14.25
C ALA A 231 18.47 -0.73 -15.42
N GLU A 232 17.90 -0.03 -16.39
CA GLU A 232 17.33 -0.62 -17.62
C GLU A 232 18.39 -1.35 -18.44
N ARG A 233 19.57 -0.73 -18.61
CA ARG A 233 20.70 -1.35 -19.32
C ARG A 233 21.24 -2.55 -18.57
N LEU A 234 21.36 -2.47 -17.25
CA LEU A 234 21.79 -3.58 -16.42
C LEU A 234 20.82 -4.75 -16.56
N PHE A 235 19.51 -4.50 -16.42
CA PHE A 235 18.48 -5.51 -16.60
C PHE A 235 18.59 -6.15 -17.99
N LYS A 236 18.61 -5.34 -19.05
CA LYS A 236 18.73 -5.82 -20.43
C LYS A 236 20.00 -6.63 -20.68
N ASN A 237 21.15 -6.22 -20.14
CA ASN A 237 22.40 -6.93 -20.33
C ASN A 237 22.41 -8.29 -19.62
N LEU A 238 21.79 -8.38 -18.43
CA LEU A 238 21.74 -9.62 -17.65
C LEU A 238 20.70 -10.59 -18.21
N THR A 239 19.49 -10.11 -18.51
CA THR A 239 18.37 -10.98 -18.88
C THR A 239 18.19 -11.14 -20.38
N GLN A 240 18.82 -10.28 -21.20
CA GLN A 240 18.55 -10.12 -22.63
C GLN A 240 17.09 -9.73 -22.95
N GLN A 241 16.38 -9.16 -21.97
CA GLN A 241 14.98 -8.75 -22.09
C GLN A 241 14.86 -7.22 -22.11
N SER A 242 13.82 -6.69 -22.76
CA SER A 242 13.49 -5.26 -22.61
C SER A 242 13.14 -4.94 -21.16
N ALA A 243 13.43 -3.71 -20.71
CA ALA A 243 12.99 -3.23 -19.41
C ALA A 243 11.50 -2.85 -19.43
N ASP A 244 10.98 -2.41 -20.56
CA ASP A 244 9.55 -2.19 -20.76
C ASP A 244 8.85 -3.51 -21.09
N ILE A 245 7.77 -3.82 -20.37
CA ILE A 245 6.99 -5.05 -20.56
C ILE A 245 6.26 -5.07 -21.90
N LEU A 246 5.82 -3.92 -22.41
CA LEU A 246 5.12 -3.80 -23.69
C LEU A 246 6.09 -4.08 -24.84
N ASP A 247 7.31 -3.53 -24.77
CA ASP A 247 8.38 -3.82 -25.72
C ASP A 247 8.80 -5.30 -25.66
N TYR A 248 8.86 -5.88 -24.46
CA TYR A 248 9.17 -7.29 -24.26
C TYR A 248 8.17 -8.20 -24.97
N VAL A 249 6.87 -7.89 -24.91
CA VAL A 249 5.81 -8.66 -25.58
C VAL A 249 5.93 -8.62 -27.10
N GLN A 250 6.37 -7.49 -27.65
CA GLN A 250 6.52 -7.33 -29.10
C GLN A 250 7.73 -8.08 -29.66
N ALA A 251 8.78 -8.27 -28.85
CA ALA A 251 10.01 -8.95 -29.25
C ALA A 251 10.53 -9.87 -28.12
N PRO A 252 9.85 -10.98 -27.82
CA PRO A 252 10.30 -11.92 -26.80
C PRO A 252 11.65 -12.53 -27.22
N PRO A 253 12.59 -12.73 -26.28
CA PRO A 253 13.89 -13.31 -26.59
C PRO A 253 13.74 -14.70 -27.19
N ALA A 254 14.61 -15.04 -28.14
CA ALA A 254 14.68 -16.37 -28.73
C ALA A 254 15.19 -17.36 -27.66
N TYR A 255 14.25 -18.06 -27.02
CA TYR A 255 14.49 -19.15 -26.08
C TYR A 255 15.17 -18.75 -24.76
N THR A 256 14.36 -18.64 -23.70
CA THR A 256 14.83 -18.68 -22.30
C THR A 256 14.49 -20.05 -21.73
N GLU A 257 15.51 -20.85 -21.40
CA GLU A 257 15.32 -22.04 -20.56
C GLU A 257 14.62 -21.63 -19.25
N PRO A 258 13.56 -22.33 -18.82
CA PRO A 258 12.92 -22.06 -17.53
C PRO A 258 13.96 -22.18 -16.40
N SER A 259 14.17 -21.09 -15.68
CA SER A 259 15.11 -21.05 -14.56
C SER A 259 14.72 -22.03 -13.45
N GLU A 260 15.73 -22.62 -12.80
CA GLU A 260 15.64 -23.58 -11.69
C GLU A 260 15.08 -23.03 -10.37
N LEU A 261 14.30 -21.93 -10.38
CA LEU A 261 13.42 -21.62 -9.24
C LEU A 261 12.33 -22.71 -9.27
N ARG A 262 12.70 -23.88 -8.73
CA ARG A 262 11.98 -25.15 -8.85
C ARG A 262 10.51 -24.96 -8.50
N SER A 263 9.70 -25.78 -9.14
CA SER A 263 8.25 -25.83 -9.26
C SER A 263 7.40 -25.85 -7.97
N ALA A 264 7.96 -25.51 -6.81
CA ALA A 264 7.26 -25.53 -5.53
C ALA A 264 6.52 -24.22 -5.23
N ILE A 265 7.02 -23.06 -5.68
CA ILE A 265 6.45 -21.75 -5.33
C ILE A 265 5.65 -21.19 -6.51
N ASP A 266 4.34 -21.13 -6.35
CA ASP A 266 3.45 -20.47 -7.30
C ASP A 266 3.50 -18.93 -7.15
N LEU A 267 4.51 -18.32 -7.79
CA LEU A 267 4.71 -16.87 -7.80
C LEU A 267 3.51 -16.10 -8.37
N LEU A 268 2.77 -16.69 -9.33
CA LEU A 268 1.54 -16.09 -9.85
C LEU A 268 0.51 -15.97 -8.73
N THR A 269 0.30 -17.04 -7.97
CA THR A 269 -0.58 -17.03 -6.80
C THR A 269 -0.11 -16.03 -5.74
N LEU A 270 1.20 -15.91 -5.48
CA LEU A 270 1.72 -14.92 -4.53
C LEU A 270 1.42 -13.47 -4.93
N VAL A 271 1.54 -13.14 -6.22
CA VAL A 271 1.16 -11.81 -6.72
C VAL A 271 -0.36 -11.62 -6.63
N LYS A 272 -1.16 -12.62 -6.99
CA LYS A 272 -2.63 -12.57 -6.92
C LYS A 272 -3.17 -12.39 -5.50
N LYS A 273 -2.48 -12.92 -4.48
CA LYS A 273 -2.81 -12.65 -3.07
C LYS A 273 -2.79 -11.16 -2.71
N GLN A 274 -2.12 -10.32 -3.51
CA GLN A 274 -2.00 -8.89 -3.27
C GLN A 274 -3.14 -8.08 -3.89
N ASP A 275 -3.90 -8.63 -4.86
CA ASP A 275 -4.92 -7.89 -5.63
C ASP A 275 -5.94 -7.19 -4.71
N THR A 276 -6.50 -7.90 -3.72
CA THR A 276 -7.49 -7.31 -2.80
C THR A 276 -6.91 -6.21 -1.90
N PHE A 277 -5.63 -6.33 -1.54
CA PHE A 277 -4.96 -5.33 -0.71
C PHE A 277 -4.61 -4.09 -1.54
N LEU A 278 -4.23 -4.26 -2.82
CA LEU A 278 -4.03 -3.19 -3.78
C LEU A 278 -5.32 -2.41 -4.03
N ASP A 279 -6.43 -3.11 -4.28
CA ASP A 279 -7.75 -2.50 -4.49
C ASP A 279 -8.16 -1.68 -3.26
N MET A 280 -8.00 -2.24 -2.06
CA MET A 280 -8.29 -1.54 -0.81
C MET A 280 -7.41 -0.31 -0.59
N ALA A 281 -6.11 -0.41 -0.89
CA ALA A 281 -5.19 0.72 -0.78
C ALA A 281 -5.60 1.87 -1.71
N HIS A 282 -5.96 1.53 -2.95
CA HIS A 282 -6.41 2.48 -3.95
C HIS A 282 -7.75 3.14 -3.60
N ASP A 283 -8.72 2.34 -3.15
CA ASP A 283 -10.04 2.83 -2.72
C ASP A 283 -9.94 3.78 -1.52
N LEU A 284 -9.06 3.48 -0.58
CA LEU A 284 -8.81 4.33 0.59
C LEU A 284 -7.96 5.55 0.25
N LEU A 285 -7.06 5.44 -0.74
CA LEU A 285 -6.15 6.48 -1.22
C LEU A 285 -5.48 7.27 -0.08
N TRP A 286 -5.04 6.57 0.99
CA TRP A 286 -4.48 7.21 2.18
C TRP A 286 -3.28 8.12 1.88
N ILE A 287 -2.50 7.82 0.85
CA ILE A 287 -1.35 8.63 0.41
C ILE A 287 -1.73 10.07 0.00
N ARG A 288 -3.01 10.32 -0.30
CA ARG A 288 -3.56 11.66 -0.59
C ARG A 288 -4.46 12.21 0.52
N SER A 289 -4.68 11.44 1.58
CA SER A 289 -5.57 11.79 2.69
C SER A 289 -5.06 13.01 3.46
N PRO A 290 -5.96 13.87 3.98
CA PRO A 290 -5.60 14.93 4.93
C PRO A 290 -4.98 14.38 6.23
N SER A 291 -5.22 13.11 6.55
CA SER A 291 -4.79 12.47 7.79
C SER A 291 -3.65 11.47 7.64
N LEU A 292 -2.99 11.42 6.47
CA LEU A 292 -1.96 10.43 6.14
C LEU A 292 -1.00 10.12 7.30
N VAL A 293 -0.37 11.14 7.90
CA VAL A 293 0.60 10.95 8.98
C VAL A 293 -0.04 10.31 10.21
N ASN A 294 -1.14 10.88 10.69
CA ASN A 294 -1.84 10.42 11.89
C ASN A 294 -2.46 9.03 11.69
N SER A 295 -2.98 8.73 10.50
CA SER A 295 -3.49 7.42 10.11
C SER A 295 -2.39 6.36 10.19
N LEU A 296 -1.20 6.65 9.66
CA LEU A 296 -0.05 5.75 9.73
C LEU A 296 0.47 5.58 11.16
N GLU A 297 0.51 6.65 11.96
CA GLU A 297 0.91 6.59 13.37
C GLU A 297 -0.04 5.74 14.21
N ARG A 298 -1.36 5.92 14.06
CA ARG A 298 -2.35 5.07 14.74
C ARG A 298 -2.24 3.61 14.32
N SER A 299 -2.04 3.37 13.02
CA SER A 299 -1.88 2.02 12.47
C SER A 299 -0.63 1.33 13.01
N TRP A 300 0.46 2.08 13.16
CA TRP A 300 1.70 1.62 13.78
C TRP A 300 1.49 1.20 15.23
N GLU A 301 0.83 2.04 16.04
CA GLU A 301 0.55 1.71 17.44
C GLU A 301 -0.40 0.51 17.57
N ALA A 302 -1.42 0.44 16.72
CA ALA A 302 -2.32 -0.70 16.67
C ALA A 302 -1.60 -2.00 16.28
N TYR A 303 -0.65 -1.93 15.34
CA TYR A 303 0.20 -3.05 14.99
C TYR A 303 1.06 -3.53 16.17
N LEU A 304 1.74 -2.63 16.88
CA LEU A 304 2.55 -2.99 18.05
C LEU A 304 1.70 -3.59 19.18
N ALA A 305 0.52 -3.02 19.42
CA ALA A 305 -0.41 -3.54 20.42
C ALA A 305 -0.89 -4.97 20.08
N ALA A 306 -1.25 -5.21 18.81
CA ALA A 306 -1.78 -6.50 18.37
C ALA A 306 -0.71 -7.61 18.26
N GLN A 307 0.57 -7.25 18.12
CA GLN A 307 1.68 -8.19 18.21
C GLN A 307 1.96 -8.61 19.66
N SER A 308 1.71 -7.72 20.63
CA SER A 308 1.92 -8.02 22.05
C SER A 308 0.94 -9.07 22.59
N THR A 309 -0.17 -9.29 21.90
CA THR A 309 -1.22 -10.26 22.26
C THR A 309 -1.23 -11.51 21.37
N ASP A 310 -0.29 -11.63 20.40
CA ASP A 310 -0.24 -12.67 19.36
C ASP A 310 -1.50 -12.79 18.48
N ASP A 311 -2.46 -11.87 18.63
CA ASP A 311 -3.75 -11.95 17.94
C ASP A 311 -3.59 -11.92 16.42
N LEU A 312 -2.59 -11.19 15.90
CA LEU A 312 -2.42 -11.01 14.45
C LEU A 312 -2.15 -12.29 13.67
N PHE A 313 -1.50 -13.30 14.28
CA PHE A 313 -1.17 -14.54 13.57
C PHE A 313 -2.34 -15.53 13.51
N PHE A 314 -3.29 -15.41 14.42
CA PHE A 314 -4.50 -16.24 14.46
C PHE A 314 -5.69 -15.59 13.75
N MET A 315 -5.55 -14.33 13.35
CA MET A 315 -6.60 -13.61 12.64
C MET A 315 -6.67 -14.00 11.17
N SER A 316 -7.90 -14.18 10.67
CA SER A 316 -8.14 -14.24 9.23
C SER A 316 -7.59 -12.96 8.58
N PRO A 317 -6.93 -13.01 7.40
CA PRO A 317 -6.46 -11.81 6.71
C PRO A 317 -7.54 -10.75 6.51
N ARG A 318 -8.81 -11.16 6.36
CA ARG A 318 -9.97 -10.26 6.21
C ARG A 318 -10.37 -9.54 7.50
N ALA A 319 -9.90 -10.03 8.65
CA ALA A 319 -10.16 -9.44 9.95
C ALA A 319 -9.09 -8.41 10.34
N ILE A 320 -7.96 -8.35 9.62
CA ILE A 320 -6.88 -7.40 9.92
C ILE A 320 -7.19 -6.04 9.25
N PRO A 321 -7.13 -4.92 9.99
CA PRO A 321 -7.36 -3.59 9.46
C PRO A 321 -6.34 -3.29 8.40
N PHE A 322 -6.78 -2.60 7.35
CA PHE A 322 -5.90 -2.13 6.30
C PHE A 322 -4.62 -1.47 6.85
N GLY A 323 -4.76 -0.55 7.79
CA GLY A 323 -3.61 0.16 8.37
C GLY A 323 -2.65 -0.77 9.10
N VAL A 324 -3.16 -1.72 9.89
CA VAL A 324 -2.33 -2.69 10.61
C VAL A 324 -1.66 -3.66 9.64
N ASP A 325 -2.39 -4.15 8.63
CA ASP A 325 -1.85 -5.01 7.59
C ASP A 325 -0.78 -4.29 6.75
N LEU A 326 -1.00 -3.01 6.40
CA LEU A 326 0.01 -2.17 5.73
C LEU A 326 1.32 -2.11 6.52
N ILE A 327 1.25 -1.82 7.82
CA ILE A 327 2.43 -1.78 8.67
C ILE A 327 3.09 -3.16 8.75
N TRP A 328 2.30 -4.21 8.95
CA TRP A 328 2.82 -5.57 9.06
C TRP A 328 3.53 -6.02 7.78
N ARG A 329 2.92 -5.79 6.61
CA ARG A 329 3.52 -6.03 5.29
C ARG A 329 4.80 -5.22 5.12
N THR A 330 4.82 -3.96 5.54
CA THR A 330 6.03 -3.12 5.52
C THR A 330 7.14 -3.73 6.39
N HIS A 331 6.80 -4.32 7.54
CA HIS A 331 7.78 -4.97 8.42
C HIS A 331 8.34 -6.25 7.80
N ARG A 332 7.51 -7.09 7.15
CA ARG A 332 7.93 -8.33 6.47
C ARG A 332 8.96 -8.09 5.36
N LEU A 333 8.99 -6.87 4.80
CA LEU A 333 9.98 -6.41 3.81
C LEU A 333 11.36 -6.08 4.41
N TYR A 334 11.57 -6.37 5.70
CA TYR A 334 12.85 -6.37 6.41
C TYR A 334 13.11 -7.76 7.00
N PRO A 335 13.49 -8.76 6.19
CA PRO A 335 13.42 -10.16 6.60
C PRO A 335 14.19 -10.47 7.90
N ALA A 336 15.42 -9.97 8.03
CA ALA A 336 16.24 -10.18 9.23
C ALA A 336 15.61 -9.52 10.48
N GLN A 337 15.20 -8.25 10.37
CA GLN A 337 14.61 -7.51 11.48
C GLN A 337 13.26 -8.09 11.89
N TYR A 338 12.46 -8.52 10.91
CA TYR A 338 11.18 -9.16 11.16
C TYR A 338 11.38 -10.52 11.86
N SER A 339 12.37 -11.32 11.43
CA SER A 339 12.72 -12.57 12.10
C SER A 339 13.16 -12.34 13.56
N ASP A 340 14.08 -11.39 13.80
CA ASP A 340 14.57 -11.05 15.14
C ASP A 340 13.42 -10.56 16.04
N PHE A 341 12.53 -9.72 15.49
CA PHE A 341 11.33 -9.24 16.17
C PHE A 341 10.42 -10.41 16.56
N ARG A 342 10.14 -11.34 15.63
CA ARG A 342 9.31 -12.53 15.91
C ARG A 342 9.88 -13.40 17.02
N HIS A 343 11.18 -13.65 17.01
CA HIS A 343 11.84 -14.41 18.08
C HIS A 343 11.72 -13.72 19.44
N THR A 344 11.85 -12.39 19.48
CA THR A 344 11.73 -11.62 20.72
C THR A 344 10.30 -11.68 21.29
N VAL A 345 9.29 -11.53 20.44
CA VAL A 345 7.88 -11.63 20.84
C VAL A 345 7.58 -13.04 21.37
N SER A 346 8.00 -14.08 20.64
CA SER A 346 7.82 -15.48 21.04
C SER A 346 8.49 -15.81 22.38
N ALA A 347 9.71 -15.33 22.61
CA ALA A 347 10.45 -15.58 23.86
C ALA A 347 9.84 -14.90 25.09
N THR A 348 9.00 -13.87 24.91
CA THR A 348 8.38 -13.11 26.00
C THR A 348 7.01 -13.71 26.40
N MET A 349 6.53 -14.75 25.70
CA MET A 349 5.23 -15.36 25.93
C MET A 349 5.26 -16.45 27.02
N PRO A 350 4.22 -16.57 27.87
CA PRO A 350 4.09 -17.67 28.81
C PRO A 350 3.85 -19.01 28.07
N PRO A 351 4.36 -20.15 28.60
CA PRO A 351 4.45 -21.44 27.90
C PRO A 351 3.13 -22.17 27.60
N ASN A 352 1.97 -21.51 27.68
CA ASN A 352 0.66 -22.16 27.51
C ASN A 352 0.08 -22.14 26.09
N HIS A 353 0.83 -21.66 25.09
CA HIS A 353 0.50 -21.86 23.69
C HIS A 353 1.61 -22.71 23.05
N PRO A 354 1.33 -23.97 22.65
CA PRO A 354 2.35 -24.80 22.03
C PRO A 354 2.71 -24.19 20.68
N PHE A 355 3.91 -23.61 20.61
CA PHE A 355 4.61 -23.41 19.35
C PHE A 355 5.31 -24.73 19.03
N GLU A 356 4.57 -25.70 18.50
CA GLU A 356 5.18 -26.87 17.90
C GLU A 356 5.59 -26.51 16.47
N ALA A 357 6.88 -26.25 16.29
CA ALA A 357 7.51 -26.32 14.98
C ALA A 357 7.58 -27.81 14.59
N ASP A 358 6.52 -28.31 13.94
CA ASP A 358 6.50 -29.64 13.35
C ASP A 358 6.95 -29.54 11.87
N PRO A 359 8.08 -30.17 11.47
CA PRO A 359 8.57 -30.09 10.10
C PRO A 359 7.78 -30.92 9.08
N ASP A 360 6.84 -31.78 9.47
CA ASP A 360 6.23 -32.78 8.57
C ASP A 360 4.70 -32.94 8.74
N LEU A 361 3.91 -31.94 8.36
CA LEU A 361 2.46 -32.13 8.20
C LEU A 361 1.92 -31.50 6.90
N GLU A 362 2.21 -32.16 5.79
CA GLU A 362 1.28 -32.22 4.65
C GLU A 362 0.09 -33.15 4.99
N GLN A 363 -1.10 -32.71 4.57
CA GLN A 363 -2.32 -33.52 4.35
C GLN A 363 -2.97 -34.20 5.57
N SER A 364 -4.10 -33.65 6.05
CA SER A 364 -5.42 -34.32 5.99
C SER A 364 -6.52 -33.66 6.85
N SER A 365 -7.72 -33.68 6.27
CA SER A 365 -9.09 -33.73 6.86
C SER A 365 -9.41 -33.10 8.22
N TYR A 366 -10.37 -32.16 8.14
CA TYR A 366 -11.34 -31.76 9.17
C TYR A 366 -11.73 -32.90 10.13
N SER A 367 -11.57 -32.67 11.43
CA SER A 367 -12.45 -33.27 12.44
C SER A 367 -12.79 -32.26 13.52
N GLU A 368 -14.08 -32.17 13.78
CA GLU A 368 -14.75 -31.26 14.70
C GLU A 368 -14.85 -31.92 16.08
N LYS A 369 -14.30 -31.28 17.13
CA LYS A 369 -14.78 -31.24 18.53
C LYS A 369 -13.66 -30.86 19.52
N ALA A 370 -13.82 -29.72 20.18
CA ALA A 370 -13.91 -29.64 21.65
C ALA A 370 -14.16 -28.18 22.06
N ALA A 371 -15.36 -27.93 22.59
CA ALA A 371 -15.73 -26.65 23.18
C ALA A 371 -15.05 -26.50 24.55
N ALA A 372 -14.09 -25.59 24.64
CA ALA A 372 -13.68 -24.94 25.88
C ALA A 372 -14.12 -23.46 25.79
N SER A 373 -14.67 -22.94 26.88
CA SER A 373 -15.32 -21.62 26.95
C SER A 373 -14.45 -20.51 26.37
N VAL A 374 -14.75 -20.11 25.14
CA VAL A 374 -14.15 -18.98 24.45
C VAL A 374 -14.62 -17.71 25.18
N PRO A 375 -13.70 -16.91 25.77
CA PRO A 375 -14.04 -15.55 26.17
C PRO A 375 -14.59 -14.86 24.93
N ALA A 376 -15.73 -14.16 25.07
CA ALA A 376 -16.43 -13.54 23.94
C ALA A 376 -15.45 -12.92 22.94
N PRO A 377 -15.54 -13.27 21.64
CA PRO A 377 -14.60 -12.77 20.65
C PRO A 377 -14.69 -11.24 20.67
N ARG A 378 -13.59 -10.57 21.03
CA ARG A 378 -13.46 -9.14 20.72
C ARG A 378 -13.62 -9.04 19.20
N PRO A 379 -14.66 -8.37 18.66
CA PRO A 379 -14.74 -8.23 17.22
C PRO A 379 -13.58 -7.35 16.77
N ALA A 380 -12.76 -7.92 15.90
CA ALA A 380 -11.75 -7.28 15.10
C ALA A 380 -12.26 -5.97 14.49
N TRP A 381 -11.64 -4.85 14.85
CA TRP A 381 -11.57 -3.59 14.12
C TRP A 381 -12.61 -3.38 12.98
N THR A 382 -13.84 -3.09 13.40
CA THR A 382 -15.03 -2.86 12.57
C THR A 382 -15.24 -1.38 12.25
N THR A 383 -14.17 -0.62 11.98
CA THR A 383 -14.26 0.83 11.80
C THR A 383 -13.96 1.27 10.37
N CYS A 384 -14.73 2.24 9.88
CA CYS A 384 -14.55 2.82 8.56
C CYS A 384 -13.24 3.60 8.48
N LEU A 385 -12.47 3.39 7.42
CA LEU A 385 -11.13 3.97 7.21
C LEU A 385 -11.11 5.10 6.16
N CYS A 386 -12.28 5.62 5.77
CA CYS A 386 -12.37 6.71 4.79
C CYS A 386 -11.74 8.00 5.33
N TRP A 387 -11.42 8.94 4.42
CA TRP A 387 -10.78 10.21 4.77
C TRP A 387 -11.57 11.00 5.82
N THR A 388 -12.90 10.98 5.75
CA THR A 388 -13.75 11.64 6.75
C THR A 388 -13.55 11.06 8.14
N CYS A 389 -13.63 9.73 8.29
CA CYS A 389 -13.48 9.09 9.59
C CYS A 389 -12.05 9.23 10.13
N GLU A 390 -11.05 9.05 9.28
CA GLU A 390 -9.65 9.24 9.67
C GLU A 390 -9.38 10.68 10.12
N ARG A 391 -9.96 11.66 9.42
CA ARG A 391 -9.80 13.06 9.80
C ARG A 391 -10.52 13.43 11.08
N ILE A 392 -11.70 12.86 11.35
CA ILE A 392 -12.34 13.01 12.67
C ILE A 392 -11.47 12.38 13.76
N ARG A 393 -10.85 11.22 13.51
CA ARG A 393 -9.99 10.53 14.50
C ARG A 393 -8.74 11.31 14.89
N ASP A 394 -8.30 12.25 14.06
CA ASP A 394 -7.18 13.13 14.42
C ASP A 394 -7.54 14.06 15.59
N ASP A 395 -8.80 14.50 15.69
CA ASP A 395 -9.29 15.33 16.81
C ASP A 395 -10.02 14.48 17.87
N LEU A 396 -10.56 13.31 17.50
CA LEU A 396 -11.31 12.39 18.38
C LEU A 396 -10.94 10.92 18.14
N PRO A 397 -9.84 10.40 18.73
CA PRO A 397 -9.32 9.06 18.45
C PRO A 397 -10.30 7.89 18.68
N ALA A 398 -11.24 8.05 19.61
CA ALA A 398 -12.26 7.03 19.91
C ALA A 398 -13.39 6.95 18.88
N PHE A 399 -13.43 7.84 17.89
CA PHE A 399 -14.50 7.88 16.88
C PHE A 399 -14.55 6.60 16.05
N ALA A 400 -15.74 5.99 16.01
CA ALA A 400 -15.96 4.70 15.37
C ALA A 400 -17.29 4.68 14.61
N MET A 401 -17.20 4.29 13.35
CA MET A 401 -18.34 4.11 12.45
C MET A 401 -18.17 2.76 11.75
N PRO A 402 -19.22 1.96 11.55
CA PRO A 402 -19.10 0.73 10.77
C PRO A 402 -18.65 1.07 9.34
N PRO A 403 -17.88 0.19 8.66
CA PRO A 403 -17.56 0.35 7.25
C PRO A 403 -18.86 0.48 6.46
N LYS A 404 -18.84 1.32 5.42
CA LYS A 404 -19.92 1.34 4.44
C LYS A 404 -19.92 -0.06 3.82
N GLU A 405 -20.97 -0.85 4.03
CA GLU A 405 -21.10 -2.21 3.49
C GLU A 405 -20.66 -2.20 2.02
N ALA A 406 -19.50 -2.80 1.73
CA ALA A 406 -19.15 -3.14 0.36
C ALA A 406 -20.24 -4.12 -0.08
N GLY A 407 -20.97 -3.78 -1.15
CA GLY A 407 -22.15 -4.52 -1.59
C GLY A 407 -21.92 -6.03 -1.51
N SER A 408 -22.62 -6.67 -0.57
CA SER A 408 -22.55 -8.11 -0.33
C SER A 408 -22.93 -8.86 -1.60
N ILE A 409 -21.99 -9.67 -2.09
CA ILE A 409 -22.25 -10.83 -2.95
C ILE A 409 -22.45 -12.01 -2.00
N ASP A 410 -23.56 -12.04 -1.27
CA ASP A 410 -24.04 -13.24 -0.58
C ASP A 410 -25.59 -13.21 -0.57
N PRO A 411 -26.26 -14.05 -1.38
CA PRO A 411 -27.72 -14.04 -1.48
C PRO A 411 -28.44 -14.72 -0.30
N ALA A 412 -27.72 -15.21 0.71
CA ALA A 412 -28.29 -16.08 1.75
C ALA A 412 -28.84 -15.37 3.00
N VAL A 413 -28.74 -14.04 3.13
CA VAL A 413 -29.34 -13.30 4.25
C VAL A 413 -30.21 -12.14 3.74
N SER A 414 -31.20 -12.48 2.92
CA SER A 414 -32.25 -11.54 2.49
C SER A 414 -33.55 -11.83 3.23
N THR A 415 -33.61 -11.50 4.52
CA THR A 415 -34.88 -11.45 5.28
C THR A 415 -34.94 -10.35 6.33
N LEU A 416 -34.08 -9.33 6.27
CA LEU A 416 -34.25 -8.12 7.06
C LEU A 416 -34.64 -6.96 6.15
N SER A 417 -35.82 -6.41 6.44
CA SER A 417 -36.48 -5.32 5.71
C SER A 417 -35.53 -4.18 5.35
N ALA A 418 -35.58 -3.76 4.09
CA ALA A 418 -35.01 -2.52 3.61
C ALA A 418 -35.66 -1.33 4.37
N GLY A 419 -35.00 -0.84 5.42
CA GLY A 419 -35.57 0.24 6.23
C GLY A 419 -34.68 0.86 7.32
N SER A 420 -33.62 0.20 7.77
CA SER A 420 -32.78 0.76 8.85
C SER A 420 -31.30 0.62 8.52
N ARG A 421 -30.71 1.66 7.90
CA ARG A 421 -29.25 1.88 8.01
C ARG A 421 -28.91 1.91 9.50
N PRO A 422 -27.80 1.30 9.97
CA PRO A 422 -27.40 1.44 11.37
C PRO A 422 -27.31 2.94 11.69
N GLY A 423 -28.16 3.40 12.60
CA GLY A 423 -28.28 4.81 12.97
C GLY A 423 -26.96 5.25 13.57
N TRP A 424 -26.32 6.23 12.95
CA TRP A 424 -25.10 6.82 13.51
C TRP A 424 -25.46 7.57 14.80
N ASP A 425 -24.60 7.45 15.83
CA ASP A 425 -24.84 8.14 17.11
C ASP A 425 -24.18 9.51 17.12
N ARG A 426 -25.01 10.55 17.06
CA ARG A 426 -24.57 11.95 17.10
C ARG A 426 -23.80 12.32 18.37
N SER A 427 -24.00 11.59 19.47
CA SER A 427 -23.32 11.86 20.72
C SER A 427 -21.80 11.75 20.59
N GLN A 428 -21.31 10.95 19.62
CA GLN A 428 -19.88 10.78 19.38
C GLN A 428 -19.16 12.09 19.04
N LEU A 429 -19.80 13.03 18.32
CA LEU A 429 -19.16 14.29 17.94
C LEU A 429 -19.41 15.43 18.92
N SER A 430 -20.16 15.20 20.01
CA SER A 430 -20.57 16.24 20.96
C SER A 430 -19.41 16.95 21.67
N THR A 431 -18.23 16.34 21.69
CA THR A 431 -17.01 16.90 22.28
C THR A 431 -16.25 17.85 21.36
N LEU A 432 -16.59 17.88 20.06
CA LEU A 432 -15.94 18.74 19.07
C LEU A 432 -16.66 20.10 18.99
N SER A 433 -15.88 21.18 18.96
CA SER A 433 -16.43 22.53 18.74
C SER A 433 -16.88 22.72 17.29
N SER A 434 -17.78 23.68 17.05
CA SER A 434 -18.20 24.05 15.69
C SER A 434 -17.03 24.49 14.80
N GLU A 435 -16.01 25.11 15.38
CA GLU A 435 -14.76 25.48 14.67
C GLU A 435 -13.95 24.25 14.27
N GLN A 436 -13.84 23.24 15.13
CA GLN A 436 -13.18 21.97 14.80
C GLN A 436 -13.93 21.23 13.70
N LEU A 437 -15.27 21.15 13.79
CA LEU A 437 -16.11 20.51 12.77
C LEU A 437 -16.03 21.23 11.42
N GLN A 438 -15.93 22.57 11.40
CA GLN A 438 -15.69 23.31 10.18
C GLN A 438 -14.29 23.04 9.61
N SER A 439 -13.25 23.06 10.45
CA SER A 439 -11.86 22.77 10.06
C SER A 439 -11.72 21.37 9.44
N ILE A 440 -12.34 20.35 10.05
CA ILE A 440 -12.38 18.98 9.53
C ILE A 440 -13.02 18.95 8.13
N ARG A 441 -14.19 19.58 7.95
CA ARG A 441 -14.88 19.65 6.65
C ARG A 441 -14.06 20.40 5.59
N ASP A 442 -13.39 21.48 5.99
CA ASP A 442 -12.53 22.26 5.10
C ASP A 442 -11.29 21.47 4.64
N ASP A 443 -10.66 20.71 5.54
CA ASP A 443 -9.54 19.81 5.21
C ASP A 443 -9.97 18.74 4.20
N ILE A 444 -11.08 18.06 4.47
CA ILE A 444 -11.62 17.01 3.59
C ILE A 444 -12.00 17.59 2.22
N GLY A 445 -12.74 18.71 2.21
CA GLY A 445 -13.13 19.40 0.98
C GLY A 445 -11.94 19.84 0.13
N PHE A 446 -10.88 20.34 0.76
CA PHE A 446 -9.67 20.77 0.06
C PHE A 446 -8.95 19.60 -0.60
N HIS A 447 -8.75 18.50 0.13
CA HIS A 447 -8.09 17.31 -0.43
C HIS A 447 -8.91 16.68 -1.56
N HIS A 448 -10.25 16.63 -1.46
CA HIS A 448 -11.09 16.21 -2.58
C HIS A 448 -10.99 17.13 -3.79
N ALA A 449 -10.92 18.45 -3.58
CA ALA A 449 -10.72 19.41 -4.67
C ALA A 449 -9.35 19.23 -5.34
N VAL A 450 -8.30 18.95 -4.57
CA VAL A 450 -6.95 18.64 -5.10
C VAL A 450 -6.97 17.37 -5.94
N GLU A 451 -7.55 16.27 -5.45
CA GLU A 451 -7.64 15.04 -6.25
C GLU A 451 -8.53 15.19 -7.47
N GLY A 452 -9.64 15.94 -7.35
CA GLY A 452 -10.50 16.27 -8.47
C GLY A 452 -9.75 17.02 -9.57
N ALA A 453 -8.98 18.04 -9.20
CA ALA A 453 -8.13 18.79 -10.14
C ALA A 453 -7.03 17.90 -10.75
N ARG A 454 -6.38 17.05 -9.94
CA ARG A 454 -5.33 16.13 -10.42
C ARG A 454 -5.87 15.16 -11.47
N ARG A 455 -7.03 14.53 -11.22
CA ARG A 455 -7.69 13.62 -12.18
C ARG A 455 -8.09 14.29 -13.48
N GLN A 456 -8.34 15.59 -13.46
CA GLN A 456 -8.69 16.39 -14.64
C GLN A 456 -7.46 17.02 -15.33
N GLY A 457 -6.25 16.83 -14.79
CA GLY A 457 -5.04 17.49 -15.31
C GLY A 457 -5.05 19.02 -15.12
N LEU A 458 -5.84 19.54 -14.17
CA LEU A 458 -5.95 20.96 -13.88
C LEU A 458 -4.90 21.40 -12.84
N PRO A 459 -4.53 22.69 -12.81
CA PRO A 459 -3.69 23.24 -11.74
C PRO A 459 -4.29 22.98 -10.36
N LEU A 460 -3.46 22.51 -9.42
CA LEU A 460 -3.92 22.17 -8.09
C LEU A 460 -4.42 23.44 -7.35
N PRO A 461 -5.55 23.36 -6.63
CA PRO A 461 -6.06 24.47 -5.85
C PRO A 461 -5.13 24.77 -4.68
N ILE A 462 -5.09 26.04 -4.26
CA ILE A 462 -4.29 26.52 -3.14
C ILE A 462 -5.21 26.84 -1.95
N ARG A 463 -4.79 26.40 -0.77
CA ARG A 463 -5.43 26.78 0.48
C ARG A 463 -4.95 28.17 0.89
N ARG A 464 -5.87 29.11 1.11
CA ARG A 464 -5.53 30.37 1.81
C ARG A 464 -5.11 30.02 3.23
N ALA A 465 -3.99 30.57 3.70
CA ALA A 465 -3.55 30.37 5.08
C ALA A 465 -4.67 30.89 6.01
N SER A 466 -5.47 30.00 6.57
CA SER A 466 -6.49 30.35 7.55
C SER A 466 -5.77 30.74 8.85
N THR A 467 -6.01 31.97 9.30
CA THR A 467 -5.68 32.44 10.64
C THR A 467 -6.31 31.51 11.67
N GLY A 468 -5.57 30.54 12.22
CA GLY A 468 -6.11 29.71 13.31
C GLY A 468 -5.42 28.37 13.59
N ARG A 469 -4.68 27.77 12.66
CA ARG A 469 -3.91 26.55 12.96
C ARG A 469 -2.44 26.79 12.69
N VAL A 470 -1.68 27.00 13.77
CA VAL A 470 -0.26 26.71 13.80
C VAL A 470 -0.14 25.24 13.40
N SER A 471 0.48 24.99 12.25
CA SER A 471 0.93 23.66 11.86
C SER A 471 1.66 23.05 13.06
N SER A 472 1.19 21.92 13.59
CA SER A 472 1.86 21.18 14.66
C SER A 472 3.11 20.46 14.16
N VAL A 473 3.78 21.02 13.16
CA VAL A 473 5.15 20.75 12.78
C VAL A 473 5.85 22.09 12.87
N LYS A 474 6.91 22.16 13.69
CA LYS A 474 7.81 23.32 13.80
C LYS A 474 8.40 23.65 12.42
N ASP A 475 7.65 24.39 11.62
CA ASP A 475 7.91 24.63 10.19
C ASP A 475 8.67 25.94 9.92
N SER A 476 9.18 26.61 10.96
CA SER A 476 9.86 27.91 10.79
C SER A 476 11.37 27.82 10.49
N ASP A 477 12.06 26.72 10.77
CA ASP A 477 13.55 26.71 10.73
C ASP A 477 14.20 25.77 9.70
N VAL A 478 13.45 24.94 8.97
CA VAL A 478 14.04 23.91 8.07
C VAL A 478 13.79 24.16 6.58
N VAL A 479 13.09 25.24 6.22
CA VAL A 479 12.76 25.60 4.82
C VAL A 479 13.98 26.01 3.97
N LYS A 480 15.19 26.14 4.55
CA LYS A 480 16.36 26.64 3.82
C LYS A 480 17.19 25.62 3.02
N LYS A 481 16.84 24.32 2.94
CA LYS A 481 17.73 23.36 2.24
C LYS A 481 17.08 22.17 1.53
N TRP A 482 15.93 22.35 0.90
CA TRP A 482 15.47 21.41 -0.13
C TRP A 482 15.37 22.12 -1.48
N ARG A 483 16.30 21.81 -2.39
CA ARG A 483 16.20 22.18 -3.81
C ARG A 483 15.99 20.88 -4.59
N PRO A 484 14.93 20.75 -5.40
CA PRO A 484 14.89 19.68 -6.40
C PRO A 484 16.07 19.87 -7.36
N ARG A 485 16.86 18.82 -7.58
CA ARG A 485 17.92 18.84 -8.60
C ARG A 485 17.24 19.04 -9.95
N LYS A 486 17.60 20.14 -10.64
CA LYS A 486 17.23 20.34 -12.05
C LYS A 486 17.76 19.16 -12.86
N LYS A 487 16.99 18.72 -13.86
CA LYS A 487 17.46 17.86 -14.95
C LYS A 487 18.77 18.48 -15.48
N GLU A 488 19.90 17.84 -15.25
CA GLU A 488 21.14 18.19 -15.94
C GLU A 488 21.01 17.71 -17.37
N ASP A 489 21.16 18.65 -18.29
CA ASP A 489 21.22 18.43 -19.72
C ASP A 489 22.27 17.36 -20.06
N THR A 490 21.91 16.53 -21.02
CA THR A 490 22.76 15.53 -21.65
C THR A 490 24.02 16.19 -22.22
N GLY A 491 25.12 16.11 -21.46
CA GLY A 491 26.47 16.30 -21.97
C GLY A 491 26.89 15.06 -22.76
N THR A 492 27.08 15.26 -24.06
CA THR A 492 27.70 14.33 -25.00
C THR A 492 29.06 13.88 -24.47
N PHE A 493 29.28 12.58 -24.31
CA PHE A 493 30.63 12.02 -24.16
C PHE A 493 30.83 10.98 -25.26
N VAL A 494 31.86 11.25 -26.07
CA VAL A 494 32.42 10.42 -27.14
C VAL A 494 33.08 9.19 -26.56
#